data_AF-A0A023G3T9-F1
#
_entry.id   AF-A0A023G3T9-F1
#
_cell.length_a   1.000
_cell.length_b   1.000
_cell.length_c   1.000
_cell.angle_alpha   90.00
_cell.angle_beta   90.00
_cell.angle_gamma   90.00
#
_symmetry.space_group_name_H-M   'P 1'
#
loop_
_entity.id
_entity.type
_entity.pdbx_description
1 polymer ?
#
loop_
_entity_poly.entity_id
_entity_poly.type
_entity_poly.pdbx_seq_one_letter_code
_entity_poly.pdbx_strand_id
1 'polypeptide(L)'
;MWRPAFTAFTTCALLAFVSCNDVISSSLQNTNVDRNVDLQSQLVKISTKITAENKGSAPIKHYYVALTAEEKHHLAFIGAGIATDKDSDLKVSEATVPGQKGFHHYRIELPAPLAPGKTVKLVVETTYSHLITPHPTHITQAERQLALYQGNHYLLSPYVTETQVTRVSLPTPKLESFSKLKPVTHSDNLITYGPYEQIKPYTEDKLTVHYENNNPFLTVTNLDRVIEVSHVGRNLCRGGH
;
A
#
# COMPACT_ATOMS: atom_id res chain seq x y z
N MET A 1 -76.94 -10.30 2.54
CA MET A 1 -75.76 -9.81 1.79
C MET A 1 -74.67 -9.49 2.79
N TRP A 2 -73.68 -10.39 2.93
CA TRP A 2 -72.55 -10.23 3.84
C TRP A 2 -71.28 -10.44 3.01
N ARG A 3 -70.41 -9.43 2.93
CA ARG A 3 -69.12 -9.52 2.24
C ARG A 3 -68.02 -9.53 3.30
N PRO A 4 -67.16 -10.55 3.38
CA PRO A 4 -65.97 -10.46 4.22
C PRO A 4 -64.88 -9.68 3.48
N ALA A 5 -64.35 -8.64 4.12
CA ALA A 5 -63.20 -7.91 3.63
C ALA A 5 -61.93 -8.72 3.92
N PHE A 6 -61.26 -9.18 2.86
CA PHE A 6 -59.96 -9.84 2.94
C PHE A 6 -58.88 -8.76 3.04
N THR A 7 -58.37 -8.50 4.24
CA THR A 7 -57.19 -7.66 4.44
C THR A 7 -55.93 -8.48 4.12
N ALA A 8 -55.32 -8.21 2.97
CA ALA A 8 -54.03 -8.77 2.60
C ALA A 8 -52.91 -8.12 3.44
N PHE A 9 -52.33 -8.89 4.36
CA PHE A 9 -51.10 -8.50 5.06
C PHE A 9 -49.91 -8.68 4.10
N THR A 10 -49.40 -7.59 3.55
CA THR A 10 -48.17 -7.59 2.76
C THR A 10 -46.97 -7.52 3.70
N THR A 11 -46.38 -8.67 4.03
CA THR A 11 -45.13 -8.74 4.78
C THR A 11 -43.96 -8.33 3.87
N CYS A 12 -43.49 -7.10 4.05
CA CYS A 12 -42.30 -6.59 3.39
C CYS A 12 -41.06 -7.25 4.03
N ALA A 13 -40.45 -8.21 3.32
CA ALA A 13 -39.20 -8.84 3.73
C ALA A 13 -38.04 -7.85 3.56
N LEU A 14 -37.64 -7.21 4.66
CA LEU A 14 -36.41 -6.42 4.74
C LEU A 14 -35.20 -7.35 4.60
N LEU A 15 -34.60 -7.39 3.41
CA LEU A 15 -33.27 -7.93 3.17
C LEU A 15 -32.26 -7.04 3.92
N ALA A 16 -31.88 -7.43 5.13
CA ALA A 16 -30.75 -6.84 5.83
C ALA A 16 -29.47 -7.24 5.07
N PHE A 17 -28.89 -6.29 4.33
CA PHE A 17 -27.53 -6.39 3.84
C PHE A 17 -26.60 -6.41 5.06
N VAL A 18 -26.21 -7.60 5.51
CA VAL A 18 -25.16 -7.75 6.52
C VAL A 18 -23.85 -7.36 5.86
N SER A 19 -23.42 -6.12 6.10
CA SER A 19 -22.07 -5.68 5.78
C SER A 19 -21.10 -6.54 6.60
N CYS A 20 -20.38 -7.44 5.96
CA CYS A 20 -19.33 -8.22 6.62
C CYS A 20 -18.20 -7.26 6.98
N ASN A 21 -18.19 -6.79 8.21
CA ASN A 21 -17.13 -5.93 8.73
C ASN A 21 -15.91 -6.80 9.08
N ASP A 22 -14.74 -6.39 8.61
CA ASP A 22 -13.49 -7.07 8.92
C ASP A 22 -13.02 -6.68 10.33
N VAL A 23 -12.62 -7.68 11.12
CA VAL A 23 -12.09 -7.47 12.47
C VAL A 23 -10.57 -7.69 12.46
N ILE A 24 -9.82 -6.68 12.86
CA ILE A 24 -8.37 -6.78 13.01
C ILE A 24 -8.07 -7.44 14.37
N SER A 25 -7.34 -8.55 14.35
CA SER A 25 -6.87 -9.21 15.56
C SER A 25 -5.69 -8.43 16.17
N SER A 26 -5.88 -7.89 17.38
CA SER A 26 -4.80 -7.22 18.14
C SER A 26 -3.72 -8.18 18.64
N SER A 27 -3.95 -9.49 18.55
CA SER A 27 -3.01 -10.53 18.93
C SER A 27 -1.84 -10.74 17.97
N LEU A 28 -1.91 -10.15 16.77
CA LEU A 28 -0.82 -10.20 15.81
C LEU A 28 0.16 -9.06 16.06
N GLN A 29 1.46 -9.35 16.03
CA GLN A 29 2.53 -8.38 16.22
C GLN A 29 3.56 -8.49 15.10
N ASN A 30 4.06 -7.35 14.63
CA ASN A 30 5.18 -7.33 13.70
C ASN A 30 6.48 -7.37 14.51
N THR A 31 7.25 -8.44 14.43
CA THR A 31 8.54 -8.56 15.14
C THR A 31 9.65 -7.81 14.42
N ASN A 32 9.65 -7.87 13.09
CA ASN A 32 10.60 -7.16 12.26
C ASN A 32 9.96 -6.64 10.98
N VAL A 33 10.22 -5.37 10.68
CA VAL A 33 9.78 -4.71 9.45
C VAL A 33 10.99 -4.10 8.75
N ASP A 34 11.19 -4.50 7.50
CA ASP A 34 12.18 -3.95 6.60
C ASP A 34 11.46 -3.31 5.41
N ARG A 35 11.37 -1.98 5.41
CA ARG A 35 10.67 -1.20 4.39
C ARG A 35 11.67 -0.56 3.44
N ASN A 36 11.54 -0.81 2.15
CA ASN A 36 12.32 -0.15 1.11
C ASN A 36 11.42 0.72 0.24
N VAL A 37 11.67 2.02 0.26
CA VAL A 37 11.01 3.04 -0.57
C VAL A 37 11.95 3.37 -1.71
N ASP A 38 11.57 3.02 -2.93
CA ASP A 38 12.31 3.30 -4.14
C ASP A 38 11.72 4.53 -4.85
N LEU A 39 12.54 5.57 -4.95
CA LEU A 39 12.25 6.86 -5.58
C LEU A 39 13.04 7.06 -6.88
N GLN A 40 13.65 6.00 -7.43
CA GLN A 40 14.48 6.09 -8.64
C GLN A 40 13.67 6.41 -9.89
N SER A 41 12.37 6.11 -9.90
CA SER A 41 11.45 6.42 -10.99
C SER A 41 10.45 7.51 -10.57
N GLN A 42 9.52 7.87 -11.45
CA GLN A 42 8.39 8.75 -11.12
C GLN A 42 7.31 8.05 -10.30
N LEU A 43 7.35 6.73 -10.26
CA LEU A 43 6.50 5.92 -9.41
C LEU A 43 7.25 5.67 -8.10
N VAL A 44 6.54 5.84 -6.99
CA VAL A 44 7.04 5.45 -5.68
C VAL A 44 6.73 3.96 -5.52
N LYS A 45 7.77 3.13 -5.46
CA LYS A 45 7.62 1.70 -5.21
C LYS A 45 8.05 1.40 -3.79
N ILE A 46 7.16 0.81 -3.01
CA ILE A 46 7.43 0.46 -1.62
C ILE A 46 7.33 -1.06 -1.47
N SER A 47 8.45 -1.69 -1.14
CA SER A 47 8.53 -3.11 -0.80
C SER A 47 8.73 -3.23 0.71
N THR A 48 7.80 -3.88 1.40
CA THR A 48 7.82 -4.03 2.86
C THR A 48 7.90 -5.51 3.21
N LYS A 49 9.03 -5.93 3.77
CA LYS A 49 9.20 -7.28 4.31
C LYS A 49 8.80 -7.27 5.78
N ILE A 50 7.81 -8.07 6.12
CA ILE A 50 7.19 -8.09 7.44
C ILE A 50 7.35 -9.49 8.01
N THR A 51 7.99 -9.61 9.16
CA THR A 51 7.91 -10.82 9.99
C THR A 51 6.82 -10.58 11.02
N ALA A 52 5.70 -11.29 10.88
CA ALA A 52 4.57 -11.19 11.79
C ALA A 52 4.46 -12.46 12.64
N GLU A 53 4.15 -12.29 13.92
CA GLU A 53 3.96 -13.36 14.90
C GLU A 53 2.52 -13.33 15.43
N ASN A 54 1.92 -14.51 15.56
CA ASN A 54 0.66 -14.66 16.28
C ASN A 54 0.94 -14.89 17.78
N LYS A 55 0.78 -13.85 18.61
CA LYS A 55 0.91 -13.96 20.08
C LYS A 55 -0.42 -14.24 20.78
N GLY A 56 -1.47 -14.55 20.02
CA GLY A 56 -2.78 -14.93 20.53
C GLY A 56 -2.93 -16.42 20.79
N SER A 57 -4.13 -16.82 21.21
CA SER A 57 -4.51 -18.22 21.45
C SER A 57 -5.27 -18.86 20.29
N ALA A 58 -5.75 -18.07 19.32
CA ALA A 58 -6.51 -18.54 18.17
C ALA A 58 -5.70 -18.44 16.86
N PRO A 59 -5.92 -19.35 15.89
CA PRO A 59 -5.28 -19.27 14.58
C PRO A 59 -5.80 -18.07 13.78
N ILE A 60 -4.90 -17.35 13.09
CA ILE A 60 -5.23 -16.14 12.31
C ILE A 60 -5.00 -16.40 10.83
N LYS A 61 -6.04 -16.22 10.00
CA LYS A 61 -5.95 -16.44 8.54
C LYS A 61 -5.69 -15.17 7.73
N HIS A 62 -5.91 -14.00 8.32
CA HIS A 62 -5.91 -12.73 7.60
C HIS A 62 -4.92 -11.75 8.21
N TYR A 63 -4.15 -11.08 7.35
CA TYR A 63 -3.27 -9.97 7.72
C TYR A 63 -3.83 -8.68 7.11
N TYR A 64 -3.78 -7.56 7.85
CA TYR A 64 -4.28 -6.27 7.38
C TYR A 64 -3.17 -5.25 7.19
N VAL A 65 -3.16 -4.61 6.03
CA VAL A 65 -2.31 -3.47 5.69
C VAL A 65 -3.15 -2.21 5.79
N ALA A 66 -2.61 -1.13 6.36
CA ALA A 66 -3.28 0.16 6.45
C ALA A 66 -2.60 1.18 5.52
N LEU A 67 -3.41 1.97 4.82
CA LEU A 67 -2.99 3.09 3.99
C LEU A 67 -3.68 4.38 4.43
N THR A 68 -3.00 5.51 4.28
CA THR A 68 -3.63 6.83 4.41
C THR A 68 -4.61 7.10 3.25
N ALA A 69 -5.47 8.11 3.39
CA ALA A 69 -6.34 8.55 2.30
C ALA A 69 -5.55 9.01 1.06
N GLU A 70 -4.43 9.68 1.26
CA GLU A 70 -3.54 10.16 0.18
C GLU A 70 -2.86 8.99 -0.55
N GLU A 71 -2.31 8.03 0.20
CA GLU A 71 -1.71 6.82 -0.39
C GLU A 71 -2.75 6.01 -1.16
N LYS A 72 -3.98 5.84 -0.63
CA LYS A 72 -5.04 5.13 -1.33
C LYS A 72 -5.42 5.82 -2.64
N HIS A 73 -5.58 7.15 -2.64
CA HIS A 73 -5.95 7.91 -3.84
C HIS A 73 -4.94 7.72 -4.98
N HIS A 74 -3.67 7.55 -4.62
CA HIS A 74 -2.55 7.44 -5.55
C HIS A 74 -2.06 6.01 -5.79
N LEU A 75 -2.75 5.00 -5.23
CA LEU A 75 -2.37 3.60 -5.31
C LEU A 75 -2.62 3.06 -6.72
N ALA A 76 -1.55 2.70 -7.43
CA ALA A 76 -1.63 2.06 -8.74
C ALA A 76 -1.64 0.53 -8.65
N PHE A 77 -0.94 -0.03 -7.65
CA PHE A 77 -0.84 -1.47 -7.45
C PHE A 77 -0.57 -1.81 -5.98
N ILE A 78 -1.21 -2.88 -5.50
CA ILE A 78 -0.89 -3.53 -4.23
C ILE A 78 -0.85 -5.05 -4.44
N GLY A 79 0.24 -5.67 -3.98
CA GLY A 79 0.45 -7.11 -4.02
C GLY A 79 1.05 -7.60 -2.71
N ALA A 80 0.90 -8.90 -2.44
CA ALA A 80 1.50 -9.53 -1.28
C ALA A 80 1.96 -10.95 -1.62
N GLY A 81 3.06 -11.38 -1.01
CA GLY A 81 3.60 -12.72 -1.17
C GLY A 81 4.29 -13.24 0.08
N ILE A 82 4.72 -14.51 0.07
CA ILE A 82 5.56 -15.08 1.14
C ILE A 82 7.04 -14.85 0.83
N ALA A 83 7.81 -14.31 1.77
CA ALA A 83 9.21 -13.96 1.53
C ALA A 83 10.11 -15.15 1.18
N THR A 84 9.73 -16.37 1.58
CA THR A 84 10.46 -17.61 1.28
C THR A 84 10.11 -18.19 -0.08
N ASP A 85 9.03 -17.74 -0.72
CA ASP A 85 8.53 -18.28 -1.98
C ASP A 85 8.13 -17.15 -2.93
N LYS A 86 8.99 -16.89 -3.92
CA LYS A 86 8.84 -15.74 -4.82
C LYS A 86 7.65 -15.86 -5.78
N ASP A 87 7.11 -17.06 -5.97
CA ASP A 87 5.97 -17.30 -6.86
C ASP A 87 4.64 -17.38 -6.09
N SER A 88 4.67 -17.14 -4.77
CA SER A 88 3.49 -17.20 -3.91
C SER A 88 2.73 -15.88 -3.87
N ASP A 89 1.94 -15.60 -4.91
CA ASP A 89 1.01 -14.46 -4.88
C ASP A 89 -0.15 -14.72 -3.92
N LEU A 90 -0.30 -13.87 -2.92
CA LEU A 90 -1.39 -13.91 -1.96
C LEU A 90 -2.56 -13.07 -2.43
N LYS A 91 -3.78 -13.52 -2.10
CA LYS A 91 -4.99 -12.77 -2.40
C LYS A 91 -5.07 -11.51 -1.53
N VAL A 92 -5.06 -10.35 -2.18
CA VAL A 92 -5.27 -9.04 -1.55
C VAL A 92 -6.66 -8.54 -1.94
N SER A 93 -7.43 -8.10 -0.94
CA SER A 93 -8.76 -7.52 -1.13
C SER A 93 -8.94 -6.30 -0.24
N GLU A 94 -9.68 -5.30 -0.69
CA GLU A 94 -10.04 -4.18 0.17
C GLU A 94 -10.92 -4.66 1.34
N ALA A 95 -10.67 -4.11 2.52
CA ALA A 95 -11.34 -4.47 3.75
C ALA A 95 -11.94 -3.23 4.42
N THR A 96 -13.12 -3.39 5.01
CA THR A 96 -13.77 -2.32 5.77
C THR A 96 -13.70 -2.65 7.25
N VAL A 97 -12.85 -1.92 7.97
CA VAL A 97 -12.64 -2.11 9.41
C VAL A 97 -13.39 -1.02 10.19
N PRO A 98 -14.40 -1.39 11.01
CA PRO A 98 -15.17 -0.43 11.77
C PRO A 98 -14.30 0.23 12.86
N GLY A 99 -14.48 1.54 13.06
CA GLY A 99 -13.85 2.30 14.15
C GLY A 99 -12.52 2.99 13.81
N GLN A 100 -11.95 2.78 12.62
CA GLN A 100 -10.70 3.41 12.18
C GLN A 100 -10.96 4.42 11.06
N LYS A 101 -11.55 5.56 11.42
CA LYS A 101 -11.85 6.65 10.46
C LYS A 101 -10.56 7.30 9.98
N GLY A 102 -10.39 7.44 8.66
CA GLY A 102 -9.23 8.10 8.04
C GLY A 102 -8.17 7.15 7.48
N PHE A 103 -8.26 5.86 7.80
CA PHE A 103 -7.40 4.82 7.24
C PHE A 103 -8.19 3.88 6.34
N HIS A 104 -7.52 3.38 5.31
CA HIS A 104 -8.05 2.36 4.42
C HIS A 104 -7.30 1.06 4.62
N HIS A 105 -8.02 -0.06 4.62
CA HIS A 105 -7.43 -1.35 4.92
C HIS A 105 -7.50 -2.29 3.72
N TYR A 106 -6.43 -3.04 3.55
CA TYR A 106 -6.37 -4.17 2.63
C TYR A 106 -6.12 -5.44 3.44
N ARG A 107 -6.90 -6.46 3.16
CA ARG A 107 -6.79 -7.79 3.75
C ARG A 107 -6.03 -8.71 2.82
N ILE A 108 -4.98 -9.33 3.36
CA ILE A 108 -4.17 -10.37 2.75
C ILE A 108 -4.62 -11.72 3.33
N GLU A 109 -4.99 -12.66 2.47
CA GLU A 109 -5.32 -14.02 2.86
C GLU A 109 -4.05 -14.88 2.95
N LEU A 110 -3.75 -15.39 4.14
CA LEU A 110 -2.61 -16.29 4.35
C LEU A 110 -2.94 -17.67 3.75
N PRO A 111 -1.95 -18.38 3.16
CA PRO A 111 -2.17 -19.70 2.56
C PRO A 111 -2.71 -20.73 3.56
N ALA A 112 -2.25 -20.65 4.81
CA ALA A 112 -2.73 -21.43 5.92
C ALA A 112 -2.94 -20.53 7.15
N PRO A 113 -3.92 -20.83 8.02
CA PRO A 113 -4.08 -20.11 9.27
C PRO A 113 -2.82 -20.17 10.13
N LEU A 114 -2.32 -19.01 10.55
CA LEU A 114 -1.14 -18.87 11.40
C LEU A 114 -1.49 -19.30 12.83
N ALA A 115 -0.95 -20.43 13.26
CA ALA A 115 -1.15 -20.95 14.60
C ALA A 115 -0.52 -20.05 15.70
N PRO A 116 -1.00 -20.12 16.95
CA PRO A 116 -0.40 -19.47 18.10
C PRO A 116 1.12 -19.72 18.22
N GLY A 117 1.89 -18.66 18.49
CA GLY A 117 3.35 -18.67 18.63
C GLY A 117 4.12 -18.92 17.32
N LYS A 118 3.45 -18.97 16.17
CA LYS A 118 4.09 -19.11 14.87
C LYS A 118 4.30 -17.75 14.21
N THR A 119 5.33 -17.71 13.37
CA THR A 119 5.70 -16.55 12.57
C THR A 119 5.47 -16.79 11.09
N VAL A 120 5.15 -15.72 10.37
CA VAL A 120 5.05 -15.69 8.91
C VAL A 120 5.89 -14.52 8.39
N LYS A 121 6.56 -14.73 7.26
CA LYS A 121 7.33 -13.69 6.57
C LYS A 121 6.59 -13.28 5.31
N LEU A 122 6.02 -12.09 5.33
CA LEU A 122 5.25 -11.50 4.23
C LEU A 122 6.12 -10.48 3.49
N VAL A 123 5.90 -10.35 2.19
CA VAL A 123 6.39 -9.23 1.38
C VAL A 123 5.17 -8.53 0.83
N VAL A 124 5.02 -7.25 1.16
CA VAL A 124 3.94 -6.40 0.65
C VAL A 124 4.54 -5.39 -0.29
N GLU A 125 4.07 -5.36 -1.52
CA GLU A 125 4.52 -4.44 -2.55
C GLU A 125 3.41 -3.47 -2.90
N THR A 126 3.72 -2.17 -2.85
CA THR A 126 2.79 -1.11 -3.24
C THR A 126 3.48 -0.18 -4.22
N THR A 127 2.77 0.21 -5.26
CA THR A 127 3.25 1.20 -6.23
C THR A 127 2.25 2.35 -6.27
N TYR A 128 2.78 3.57 -6.15
CA TYR A 128 2.00 4.79 -6.17
C TYR A 128 2.42 5.67 -7.33
N SER A 129 1.44 6.24 -8.03
CA SER A 129 1.63 7.31 -8.99
C SER A 129 1.42 8.66 -8.30
N HIS A 130 2.04 9.73 -8.78
CA HIS A 130 1.78 11.10 -8.30
C HIS A 130 2.03 11.39 -6.80
N LEU A 131 2.77 10.52 -6.07
CA LEU A 131 3.28 10.83 -4.71
C LEU A 131 4.60 11.61 -4.70
N ILE A 132 5.07 12.05 -5.87
CA ILE A 132 6.27 12.87 -6.03
C ILE A 132 5.84 14.19 -6.65
N THR A 133 6.12 15.30 -5.96
CA THR A 133 5.83 16.65 -6.45
C THR A 133 7.09 17.27 -7.04
N PRO A 134 7.08 17.73 -8.30
CA PRO A 134 8.22 18.43 -8.88
C PRO A 134 8.39 19.81 -8.23
N HIS A 135 9.63 20.20 -7.98
CA HIS A 135 9.98 21.48 -7.38
C HIS A 135 11.25 22.05 -8.04
N PRO A 136 11.29 23.32 -8.45
CA PRO A 136 10.19 24.27 -8.59
C PRO A 136 9.23 23.88 -9.74
N THR A 137 8.03 24.45 -9.75
CA THR A 137 7.00 24.16 -10.77
C THR A 137 7.32 24.71 -12.16
N HIS A 138 8.29 25.63 -12.26
CA HIS A 138 8.77 26.20 -13.51
C HIS A 138 10.28 26.06 -13.55
N ILE A 139 10.80 25.50 -14.64
CA ILE A 139 12.24 25.31 -14.86
C ILE A 139 12.62 25.85 -16.23
N THR A 140 13.78 26.48 -16.34
CA THR A 140 14.39 26.73 -17.65
C THR A 140 15.00 25.43 -18.21
N GLN A 141 15.24 25.35 -19.52
CA GLN A 141 15.79 24.13 -20.16
C GLN A 141 17.14 23.67 -19.57
N ALA A 142 17.88 24.57 -18.91
CA ALA A 142 19.19 24.29 -18.31
C ALA A 142 19.15 24.01 -16.79
N GLU A 143 17.97 24.10 -16.15
CA GLU A 143 17.82 23.92 -14.71
C GLU A 143 17.64 22.45 -14.31
N ARG A 144 18.14 22.13 -13.11
CA ARG A 144 18.03 20.78 -12.52
C ARG A 144 16.61 20.56 -12.00
N GLN A 145 16.04 19.39 -12.28
CA GLN A 145 14.72 19.03 -11.77
C GLN A 145 14.85 18.47 -10.35
N LEU A 146 14.18 19.09 -9.38
CA LEU A 146 14.08 18.56 -8.03
C LEU A 146 12.70 17.95 -7.81
N ALA A 147 12.65 16.97 -6.93
CA ALA A 147 11.48 16.19 -6.61
C ALA A 147 11.32 16.13 -5.09
N LEU A 148 10.10 16.37 -4.63
CA LEU A 148 9.70 16.28 -3.23
C LEU A 148 8.83 15.05 -3.03
N TYR A 149 9.32 14.11 -2.23
CA TYR A 149 8.54 12.98 -1.74
C TYR A 149 8.11 13.26 -0.30
N GLN A 150 6.83 13.00 -0.02
CA GLN A 150 6.23 13.10 1.31
C GLN A 150 5.60 11.76 1.66
N GLY A 151 5.89 11.25 2.86
CA GLY A 151 5.32 9.99 3.35
C GLY A 151 5.41 9.91 4.86
N ASN A 152 5.36 8.68 5.39
CA ASN A 152 5.50 8.40 6.83
C ASN A 152 6.85 7.73 7.12
N HIS A 153 7.54 8.12 8.19
CA HIS A 153 8.75 7.41 8.66
C HIS A 153 8.42 6.00 9.11
N TYR A 154 7.29 5.84 9.83
CA TYR A 154 6.84 4.55 10.34
C TYR A 154 6.03 3.79 9.30
N LEU A 155 6.02 2.46 9.39
CA LEU A 155 5.06 1.64 8.67
C LEU A 155 3.70 1.88 9.29
N LEU A 156 2.78 2.43 8.49
CA LEU A 156 1.40 2.56 8.91
C LEU A 156 0.77 1.16 8.97
N SER A 157 0.65 0.61 10.18
CA SER A 157 0.10 -0.72 10.40
C SER A 157 -0.85 -0.71 11.59
N PRO A 158 -1.86 -1.59 11.59
CA PRO A 158 -2.78 -1.73 12.72
C PRO A 158 -2.19 -2.55 13.87
N TYR A 159 -0.95 -3.03 13.72
CA TYR A 159 -0.26 -3.90 14.65
C TYR A 159 0.89 -3.16 15.32
N VAL A 160 1.23 -3.57 16.54
CA VAL A 160 2.47 -3.12 17.18
C VAL A 160 3.66 -3.64 16.38
N THR A 161 4.67 -2.79 16.17
CA THR A 161 5.90 -3.18 15.51
C THR A 161 7.08 -3.10 16.47
N GLU A 162 7.73 -4.24 16.75
CA GLU A 162 8.85 -4.33 17.68
C GLU A 162 10.09 -3.64 17.14
N THR A 163 10.45 -3.92 15.88
CA THR A 163 11.61 -3.31 15.21
C THR A 163 11.27 -2.93 13.77
N GLN A 164 11.69 -1.75 13.34
CA GLN A 164 11.53 -1.27 11.98
C GLN A 164 12.80 -0.61 11.46
N VAL A 165 13.18 -0.93 10.22
CA VAL A 165 14.14 -0.17 9.42
C VAL A 165 13.46 0.30 8.14
N THR A 166 13.71 1.55 7.74
CA THR A 166 13.20 2.11 6.49
C THR A 166 14.34 2.64 5.64
N ARG A 167 14.49 2.11 4.43
CA ARG A 167 15.50 2.53 3.47
C ARG A 167 14.83 3.28 2.34
N VAL A 168 15.39 4.42 1.97
CA VAL A 168 14.91 5.26 0.87
C VAL A 168 16.01 5.31 -0.19
N SER A 169 15.74 4.73 -1.35
CA SER A 169 16.65 4.69 -2.50
C SER A 169 16.36 5.85 -3.44
N LEU A 170 17.39 6.63 -3.74
CA LEU A 170 17.34 7.83 -4.59
C LEU A 170 17.93 7.53 -5.99
N PRO A 171 17.50 8.26 -7.04
CA PRO A 171 18.10 8.13 -8.37
C PRO A 171 19.53 8.65 -8.42
N THR A 172 19.86 9.67 -7.62
CA THR A 172 21.17 10.30 -7.57
C THR A 172 21.58 10.55 -6.11
N PRO A 173 22.88 10.73 -5.79
CA PRO A 173 23.34 11.06 -4.44
C PRO A 173 23.08 12.53 -4.07
N LYS A 174 22.54 13.32 -5.01
CA LYS A 174 22.36 14.75 -4.85
C LYS A 174 21.04 15.03 -4.16
N LEU A 175 21.16 15.29 -2.86
CA LEU A 175 20.06 15.50 -1.94
C LEU A 175 20.04 16.97 -1.49
N GLU A 176 18.89 17.63 -1.61
CA GLU A 176 18.71 19.01 -1.14
C GLU A 176 18.34 19.03 0.34
N SER A 177 17.36 18.22 0.74
CA SER A 177 16.97 18.08 2.14
C SER A 177 16.28 16.75 2.42
N PHE A 178 16.34 16.31 3.67
CA PHE A 178 15.62 15.14 4.16
C PHE A 178 15.29 15.32 5.65
N SER A 179 14.22 14.69 6.10
CA SER A 179 13.83 14.66 7.51
C SER A 179 14.87 13.92 8.35
N LYS A 180 15.10 14.37 9.59
CA LYS A 180 16.20 13.88 10.44
C LYS A 180 15.70 13.19 11.70
N LEU A 181 14.78 12.24 11.55
CA LEU A 181 14.32 11.40 12.66
C LEU A 181 15.42 10.41 13.06
N LYS A 182 16.13 10.67 14.17
CA LYS A 182 17.24 9.82 14.62
C LYS A 182 16.75 8.47 15.17
N PRO A 183 17.49 7.36 14.97
CA PRO A 183 18.72 7.26 14.20
C PRO A 183 18.47 7.33 12.68
N VAL A 184 19.33 8.05 11.97
CA VAL A 184 19.30 8.17 10.50
C VAL A 184 20.72 8.20 9.97
N THR A 185 20.98 7.47 8.89
CA THR A 185 22.24 7.49 8.14
C THR A 185 21.95 7.77 6.68
N HIS A 186 22.89 8.44 6.01
CA HIS A 186 22.83 8.72 4.58
C HIS A 186 24.17 8.33 3.98
N SER A 187 24.13 7.44 2.99
CA SER A 187 25.30 6.98 2.24
C SER A 187 24.95 6.97 0.76
N ASP A 188 25.70 7.71 -0.04
CA ASP A 188 25.52 7.83 -1.49
C ASP A 188 24.07 8.15 -1.88
N ASN A 189 23.35 7.17 -2.44
CA ASN A 189 21.97 7.31 -2.91
C ASN A 189 20.96 6.66 -1.96
N LEU A 190 21.36 6.30 -0.74
CA LEU A 190 20.54 5.53 0.20
C LEU A 190 20.44 6.25 1.54
N ILE A 191 19.21 6.57 1.94
CA ILE A 191 18.92 7.07 3.29
C ILE A 191 18.34 5.91 4.11
N THR A 192 18.93 5.62 5.26
CA THR A 192 18.45 4.58 6.19
C THR A 192 17.95 5.21 7.47
N TYR A 193 16.68 4.99 7.77
CA TYR A 193 15.98 5.41 8.98
C TYR A 193 15.80 4.21 9.92
N GLY A 194 16.06 4.43 11.20
CA GLY A 194 16.02 3.38 12.22
C GLY A 194 17.37 2.69 12.43
N PRO A 195 17.41 1.61 13.22
CA PRO A 195 16.24 0.88 13.73
C PRO A 195 15.41 1.72 14.72
N TYR A 196 14.09 1.66 14.55
CA TYR A 196 13.12 2.18 15.52
C TYR A 196 12.46 1.02 16.24
N GLU A 197 12.15 1.21 17.52
CA GLU A 197 11.63 0.15 18.38
C GLU A 197 10.26 0.50 18.95
N GLN A 198 9.44 -0.53 19.21
CA GLN A 198 8.16 -0.44 19.92
C GLN A 198 7.21 0.62 19.34
N ILE A 199 7.03 0.59 18.02
CA ILE A 199 6.14 1.50 17.31
C ILE A 199 4.69 1.07 17.54
N LYS A 200 3.86 2.04 17.96
CA LYS A 200 2.44 1.81 18.24
C LYS A 200 1.63 1.64 16.94
N PRO A 201 0.46 0.98 16.99
CA PRO A 201 -0.46 0.94 15.86
C PRO A 201 -0.82 2.34 15.37
N TYR A 202 -0.93 2.50 14.06
CA TYR A 202 -1.31 3.76 13.39
C TYR A 202 -0.45 4.98 13.80
N THR A 203 0.85 4.76 14.06
CA THR A 203 1.77 5.88 14.32
C THR A 203 2.12 6.61 13.03
N GLU A 204 1.98 7.93 13.04
CA GLU A 204 2.30 8.81 11.93
C GLU A 204 3.40 9.81 12.32
N ASP A 205 4.44 9.90 11.50
CA ASP A 205 5.47 10.93 11.59
C ASP A 205 5.96 11.29 10.18
N LYS A 206 5.97 12.59 9.86
CA LYS A 206 6.15 13.07 8.48
C LYS A 206 7.59 12.84 7.99
N LEU A 207 7.74 11.95 7.01
CA LEU A 207 8.94 11.76 6.20
C LEU A 207 8.91 12.72 5.02
N THR A 208 10.00 13.45 4.79
CA THR A 208 10.12 14.34 3.64
C THR A 208 11.51 14.22 3.04
N VAL A 209 11.58 14.05 1.72
CA VAL A 209 12.84 13.88 0.99
C VAL A 209 12.79 14.75 -0.27
N HIS A 210 13.72 15.69 -0.37
CA HIS A 210 13.87 16.62 -1.49
C HIS A 210 15.19 16.32 -2.21
N TYR A 211 15.11 15.83 -3.44
CA TYR A 211 16.24 15.25 -4.15
C TYR A 211 16.22 15.64 -5.63
N GLU A 212 17.36 15.55 -6.31
CA GLU A 212 17.43 15.75 -7.76
C GLU A 212 16.90 14.51 -8.51
N ASN A 213 15.96 14.73 -9.43
CA ASN A 213 15.38 13.71 -10.29
C ASN A 213 15.26 14.20 -11.72
N ASN A 214 16.23 13.82 -12.57
CA ASN A 214 16.24 14.20 -13.99
C ASN A 214 15.57 13.16 -14.90
N ASN A 215 14.79 12.22 -14.33
CA ASN A 215 14.06 11.25 -15.14
C ASN A 215 12.84 11.93 -15.82
N PRO A 216 12.54 11.59 -17.08
CA PRO A 216 11.54 12.31 -17.87
C PRO A 216 10.11 12.06 -17.37
N PHE A 217 9.50 13.00 -16.64
CA PHE A 217 8.12 12.90 -16.13
C PHE A 217 7.09 12.76 -17.25
N LEU A 218 6.67 11.53 -17.55
CA LEU A 218 5.70 11.23 -18.59
C LEU A 218 4.47 10.57 -17.95
N THR A 219 3.34 11.27 -17.99
CA THR A 219 2.05 10.74 -17.56
C THR A 219 1.13 10.69 -18.78
N VAL A 220 0.67 9.49 -19.12
CA VAL A 220 -0.39 9.32 -20.12
C VAL A 220 -1.72 9.53 -19.41
N THR A 221 -2.43 10.61 -19.75
CA THR A 221 -3.69 10.99 -19.10
C THR A 221 -4.89 10.22 -19.65
N ASN A 222 -4.86 9.93 -20.96
CA ASN A 222 -5.82 9.07 -21.62
C ASN A 222 -5.06 8.14 -22.57
N LEU A 223 -5.47 6.87 -22.62
CA LEU A 223 -4.88 5.88 -23.50
C LEU A 223 -5.99 5.05 -24.13
N ASP A 224 -6.26 5.32 -25.41
CA ASP A 224 -7.27 4.61 -26.16
C ASP A 224 -6.60 3.52 -27.01
N ARG A 225 -6.80 2.25 -26.63
CA ARG A 225 -6.28 1.10 -27.38
C ARG A 225 -7.37 0.45 -28.22
N VAL A 226 -7.19 0.45 -29.54
CA VAL A 226 -8.06 -0.27 -30.48
C VAL A 226 -7.37 -1.57 -30.88
N ILE A 227 -8.06 -2.69 -30.67
CA ILE A 227 -7.62 -4.01 -31.10
C ILE A 227 -8.58 -4.49 -32.19
N GLU A 228 -8.07 -4.60 -33.40
CA GLU A 228 -8.81 -5.15 -34.54
C GLU A 228 -8.34 -6.57 -34.83
N VAL A 229 -9.31 -7.50 -34.93
CA VAL A 229 -9.07 -8.90 -35.26
C VAL A 229 -9.75 -9.21 -36.58
N SER A 230 -8.97 -9.52 -37.63
CA SER A 230 -9.51 -9.97 -38.91
C SER A 230 -9.21 -11.45 -39.16
N HIS A 231 -10.27 -12.25 -39.27
CA HIS A 231 -10.17 -13.68 -39.60
C HIS A 231 -9.80 -13.91 -41.07
N VAL A 232 -10.16 -12.98 -41.96
CA VAL A 232 -9.90 -13.11 -43.41
C VAL A 232 -8.43 -12.78 -43.73
N GLY A 233 -7.80 -11.89 -42.95
CA GLY A 233 -6.39 -11.51 -43.12
C GLY A 233 -5.39 -12.25 -42.21
N ARG A 234 -5.86 -13.03 -41.21
CA ARG A 234 -5.03 -13.63 -40.14
C ARG A 234 -4.06 -12.63 -39.50
N ASN A 235 -4.53 -11.41 -39.24
CA ASN A 235 -3.76 -10.35 -38.60
C ASN A 235 -4.47 -9.81 -37.36
N LEU A 236 -3.65 -9.44 -36.38
CA LEU A 236 -4.04 -8.69 -35.19
C LEU A 236 -3.42 -7.30 -35.30
N CYS A 237 -4.24 -6.27 -35.47
CA CYS A 237 -3.78 -4.89 -35.52
C CYS A 237 -4.01 -4.23 -34.15
N ARG A 238 -2.95 -3.62 -33.60
CA ARG A 238 -3.01 -2.81 -32.37
C ARG A 238 -2.73 -1.35 -32.73
N GLY A 239 -3.73 -0.49 -32.55
CA GLY A 239 -3.59 0.96 -32.63
C GLY A 239 -3.73 1.58 -31.23
N GLY A 240 -2.95 2.63 -30.95
CA GLY A 240 -3.08 3.42 -29.74
C GLY A 240 -3.00 4.91 -30.08
N HIS A 241 -3.91 5.71 -29.52
CA HIS A 241 -3.86 7.17 -29.53
C HIS A 241 -3.64 7.71 -28.12
#